data_AF-L0NMW9-F1
#
_entry.id   AF-L0NMW9-F1
#
_cell.length_a   1.000
_cell.length_b   1.000
_cell.length_c   1.000
_cell.angle_alpha   90.00
_cell.angle_beta   90.00
_cell.angle_gamma   90.00
#
_symmetry.space_group_name_H-M   'P 1'
#
loop_
_entity.id
_entity.type
_entity.pdbx_description
1 polymer ?
#
loop_
_entity_poly.entity_id
_entity_poly.type
_entity_poly.pdbx_seq_one_letter_code
_entity_poly.pdbx_strand_id
1 'polypeptide(L)' 'MCRAYQDLCLPPEASNLTVLRTAMRRLHPDTLAVRSWRAARKRYCRDLLSAHHAARDLARVQPH' A
#
# COMPACT_ATOMS: atom_id res chain seq x y z
N MET A 1 5.69 10.97 -1.83
CA MET A 1 4.45 10.15 -1.75
C MET A 1 4.56 9.00 -2.74
N CYS A 2 4.30 7.76 -2.32
CA CYS A 2 4.47 6.58 -3.17
C CYS A 2 3.37 6.53 -4.26
N ARG A 3 3.74 6.52 -5.54
CA ARG A 3 2.79 6.61 -6.67
C ARG A 3 1.79 5.44 -6.68
N ALA A 4 2.29 4.25 -6.37
CA ALA A 4 1.48 3.03 -6.24
C ALA A 4 0.36 3.14 -5.19
N TYR A 5 0.55 3.90 -4.10
CA TYR A 5 -0.52 4.12 -3.12
C TYR A 5 -1.60 5.06 -3.66
N GLN A 6 -1.20 6.13 -4.36
CA GLN A 6 -2.15 7.06 -5.00
C GLN A 6 -2.99 6.35 -6.05
N ASP A 7 -2.37 5.48 -6.85
CA ASP A 7 -3.09 4.69 -7.85
C ASP A 7 -4.16 3.80 -7.22
N LEU A 8 -4.00 3.35 -5.96
CA LEU A 8 -4.96 2.48 -5.30
C LEU A 8 -6.26 3.20 -4.93
N CYS A 9 -6.28 4.54 -4.93
CA CYS A 9 -7.43 5.39 -4.57
C CYS A 9 -8.11 4.93 -3.27
N LEU A 10 -7.32 4.52 -2.28
CA LEU A 10 -7.85 4.02 -1.01
C LEU A 10 -8.07 5.18 -0.03
N PRO A 11 -9.19 5.17 0.71
CA PRO A 11 -9.43 6.14 1.75
C PRO A 11 -8.42 5.97 2.89
N PRO A 12 -7.99 7.06 3.55
CA PRO A 12 -7.10 6.99 4.70
C PRO A 12 -7.70 6.18 5.86
N GLU A 13 -9.03 6.06 5.95
CA GLU A 13 -9.73 5.25 6.96
C GLU A 13 -9.61 3.74 6.70
N ALA A 14 -9.14 3.32 5.53
CA ALA A 14 -8.97 1.91 5.20
C ALA A 14 -7.99 1.23 6.16
N SER A 15 -8.23 -0.06 6.45
CA SER A 15 -7.29 -0.82 7.28
C SER A 15 -5.99 -1.11 6.51
N ASN A 16 -4.88 -1.22 7.23
CA ASN A 16 -3.59 -1.66 6.68
C ASN A 16 -3.72 -2.99 5.89
N LEU A 17 -4.55 -3.91 6.36
CA LEU A 17 -4.80 -5.18 5.69
C LEU A 17 -5.56 -5.01 4.36
N THR A 18 -6.50 -4.06 4.30
CA THR A 18 -7.22 -3.70 3.08
C THR A 18 -6.25 -3.14 2.05
N VAL A 19 -5.35 -2.24 2.47
CA VAL A 19 -4.32 -1.64 1.62
C VAL A 19 -3.42 -2.71 1.00
N LEU A 20 -2.91 -3.64 1.82
CA LEU A 20 -2.08 -4.73 1.34
C LEU A 20 -2.84 -5.67 0.40
N ARG A 21 -4.08 -6.05 0.72
CA ARG A 21 -4.90 -6.93 -0.13
C ARG A 21 -5.21 -6.32 -1.48
N THR A 22 -5.52 -5.03 -1.53
CA THR A 22 -5.80 -4.34 -2.81
C THR A 22 -4.53 -4.24 -3.66
N ALA A 23 -3.39 -3.92 -3.03
CA ALA A 23 -2.11 -3.89 -3.71
C ALA A 23 -1.67 -5.27 -4.23
N MET A 24 -1.85 -6.32 -3.44
CA MET A 24 -1.58 -7.71 -3.85
C MET A 24 -2.51 -8.17 -4.96
N ARG A 25 -3.79 -7.75 -4.97
CA ARG A 25 -4.73 -8.05 -6.06
C ARG A 25 -4.36 -7.36 -7.38
N ARG A 26 -3.67 -6.22 -7.34
CA ARG A 26 -3.15 -5.56 -8.55
C ARG A 26 -1.85 -6.17 -9.08
N LEU A 27 -1.10 -6.85 -8.22
CA LEU A 27 0.10 -7.57 -8.65
C LEU A 27 -0.30 -8.82 -9.43
N HIS A 28 0.32 -9.04 -10.59
CA HIS A 28 0.10 -10.25 -11.38
C HIS A 28 0.42 -11.51 -10.55
N PRO A 29 -0.36 -12.60 -10.63
CA PRO A 29 -0.08 -13.84 -9.90
C PRO A 29 1.32 -14.39 -10.17
N ASP A 30 1.86 -14.24 -11.38
CA ASP A 30 3.25 -14.62 -11.66
C ASP A 30 4.27 -13.81 -10.85
N THR A 31 4.02 -12.51 -10.67
CA THR A 31 4.81 -11.64 -9.80
C THR A 31 4.78 -12.10 -8.35
N LEU A 32 3.70 -12.74 -7.91
CA LEU A 32 3.57 -13.33 -6.57
C LEU A 32 4.24 -14.70 -6.47
N ALA A 33 4.17 -15.51 -7.52
CA ALA A 33 4.71 -16.86 -7.60
C ALA A 33 6.26 -16.87 -7.63
N VAL A 34 6.89 -15.85 -8.22
CA VAL A 34 8.35 -15.76 -8.30
C VAL A 34 8.96 -15.59 -6.91
N ARG A 35 9.68 -16.62 -6.43
CA ARG A 35 10.25 -16.66 -5.06
C ARG A 35 11.37 -15.65 -4.85
N SER A 36 12.18 -15.38 -5.88
CA SER A 36 13.27 -14.39 -5.84
C SER A 36 12.76 -12.96 -5.59
N TRP A 37 11.51 -12.67 -5.93
CA TRP A 37 10.88 -11.36 -5.72
C TRP A 37 10.35 -11.16 -4.31
N ARG A 38 10.50 -12.13 -3.40
CA ARG A 38 10.01 -12.01 -2.02
C ARG A 38 10.59 -10.81 -1.27
N ALA A 39 11.85 -10.46 -1.52
CA ALA A 39 12.47 -9.26 -0.93
C ALA A 39 11.86 -7.97 -1.51
N ALA A 40 11.69 -7.91 -2.83
CA ALA A 40 11.04 -6.78 -3.51
C ALA A 40 9.59 -6.59 -3.04
N ARG A 41 8.81 -7.67 -2.90
CA ARG A 41 7.44 -7.62 -2.36
C ARG A 41 7.39 -7.07 -0.94
N LYS A 42 8.30 -7.51 -0.06
CA LYS A 42 8.38 -6.98 1.31
C LYS A 42 8.68 -5.48 1.33
N ARG A 43 9.61 -5.02 0.47
CA ARG A 43 9.93 -3.59 0.34
C ARG A 43 8.72 -2.80 -0.17
N TYR A 44 8.09 -3.27 -1.23
CA TYR A 44 6.87 -2.68 -1.78
C TYR A 44 5.76 -2.53 -0.74
N CYS A 45 5.47 -3.58 0.03
CA CYS A 45 4.47 -3.51 1.11
C CYS A 45 4.84 -2.49 2.20
N ARG A 46 6.12 -2.37 2.57
CA ARG A 46 6.57 -1.37 3.56
C ARG A 46 6.39 0.05 3.04
N ASP A 47 6.80 0.32 1.81
CA ASP A 47 6.66 1.65 1.19
C ASP A 47 5.18 2.04 1.09
N LEU A 48 4.32 1.06 0.79
CA LEU A 48 2.87 1.25 0.73
C LEU A 48 2.26 1.57 2.09
N LEU A 49 2.65 0.85 3.15
CA LEU A 49 2.18 1.12 4.52
C LEU A 49 2.67 2.47 5.03
N SER A 50 3.92 2.84 4.71
CA SER A 50 4.47 4.15 5.08
C SER A 50 3.69 5.28 4.40
N ALA A 51 3.38 5.15 3.11
CA ALA A 51 2.56 6.13 2.39
C ALA A 51 1.13 6.22 2.95
N HIS A 52 0.53 5.08 3.31
CA HIS A 52 -0.80 5.04 3.92
C HIS A 52 -0.82 5.69 5.30
N HIS A 53 0.20 5.44 6.14
CA HIS A 53 0.33 6.11 7.44
C HIS A 53 0.45 7.62 7.27
N ALA A 54 1.28 8.10 6.33
CA ALA A 54 1.38 9.53 6.03
C ALA A 54 0.03 10.12 5.55
N ALA A 55 -0.73 9.39 4.73
CA ALA A 55 -2.07 9.81 4.31
C ALA A 55 -3.05 9.85 5.49
N ARG A 56 -2.97 8.90 6.42
CA ARG A 56 -3.75 8.87 7.65
C ARG A 56 -3.43 10.03 8.58
N ASP A 57 -2.16 10.35 8.74
CA ASP A 57 -1.74 11.47 9.57
C ASP A 57 -2.20 12.79 8.96
N LEU A 58 -2.08 12.98 7.64
CA LEU A 58 -2.64 14.15 6.95
C LEU A 58 -4.18 14.25 7.09
N ALA A 59 -4.89 13.12 7.02
CA ALA A 59 -6.33 13.09 7.23
C ALA A 59 -6.72 13.42 8.68
N ARG A 60 -5.90 13.00 9.66
CA ARG A 60 -6.09 13.32 11.10
C ARG A 60 -5.71 14.75 11.45
N VAL A 61 -4.72 15.32 10.77
CA VAL A 61 -4.21 16.69 10.98
C VAL A 61 -5.11 17.74 10.30
N GLN A 62 -6.07 17.34 9.46
CA GLN A 62 -7.19 18.19 9.06
C GLN A 62 -8.43 17.88 9.93
N PRO A 63 -8.53 18.37 11.18
CA PRO A 63 -9.83 18.55 11.80
C PRO A 63 -10.48 19.78 11.15
N HIS A 64 -11.72 19.61 10.72
CA HIS A 64 -12.58 20.73 10.35
C HIS A 64 -13.04 21.50 11.60
#